data_AF-A0A354FF92-F1
#
_entry.id   AF-A0A354FF92-F1
#
_cell.length_a   1.000
_cell.length_b   1.000
_cell.length_c   1.000
_cell.angle_alpha   90.00
_cell.angle_beta   90.00
_cell.angle_gamma   90.00
#
_symmetry.space_group_name_H-M   'P 1'
#
loop_
_entity.id
_entity.type
_entity.pdbx_description
1 polymer ?
#
loop_
_entity_poly.entity_id
_entity_poly.type
_entity_poly.pdbx_seq_one_letter_code
_entity_poly.pdbx_strand_id
1 'polypeptide(L)'
;VAILFILASAVTMVFWAKWLGRLLQVVPRFGRKIEKLSLSYSAPLWTLFAGIFAFGIGVAPMYDNFVKAAVNNVVAVENSMMQGWNIRLPGAATAFSAERGIELLGSYPVLLLFAVFALAVILPLLIIKLKPEELRPVYMCGEQAGDVDTDEWYGAADNKTKLQLGGYYYEGAVGEERLNPWIYTIAIALLVVMFAVGVIL
;
A
#
# COMPACT_ATOMS: atom_id res chain seq x y z
N VAL A 1 -18.89 -11.71 7.09
CA VAL A 1 -17.63 -11.28 7.74
C VAL A 1 -16.42 -11.43 6.81
N ALA A 2 -16.13 -12.63 6.26
CA ALA A 2 -15.00 -12.82 5.33
C ALA A 2 -15.03 -11.88 4.11
N ILE A 3 -16.20 -11.68 3.50
CA ILE A 3 -16.37 -10.74 2.37
C ILE A 3 -15.97 -9.30 2.76
N LEU A 4 -16.27 -8.87 3.98
CA LEU A 4 -15.90 -7.53 4.46
C LEU A 4 -14.38 -7.40 4.63
N PHE A 5 -13.70 -8.45 5.12
CA PHE A 5 -12.24 -8.47 5.20
C PHE A 5 -11.57 -8.46 3.84
N ILE A 6 -12.12 -9.22 2.88
CA ILE A 6 -11.64 -9.23 1.49
C ILE A 6 -11.81 -7.84 0.86
N LEU A 7 -12.99 -7.23 1.02
CA LEU A 7 -13.25 -5.88 0.52
C LEU A 7 -12.32 -4.84 1.15
N ALA A 8 -12.13 -4.88 2.47
CA ALA A 8 -11.22 -3.98 3.16
C ALA A 8 -9.77 -4.12 2.66
N SER A 9 -9.28 -5.35 2.46
CA SER A 9 -7.95 -5.61 1.92
C SER A 9 -7.81 -5.15 0.46
N ALA A 10 -8.84 -5.35 -0.36
CA ALA A 10 -8.81 -4.91 -1.76
C ALA A 10 -8.76 -3.38 -1.88
N VAL A 11 -9.57 -2.66 -1.09
CA VAL A 11 -9.60 -1.19 -1.10
C VAL A 11 -8.25 -0.59 -0.68
N THR A 12 -7.61 -1.13 0.36
CA THR A 12 -6.30 -0.65 0.81
C THR A 12 -5.22 -0.89 -0.24
N MET A 13 -5.23 -2.05 -0.92
CA MET A 13 -4.30 -2.35 -2.01
C MET A 13 -4.47 -1.39 -3.19
N VAL A 14 -5.69 -1.09 -3.62
CA VAL A 14 -5.96 -0.14 -4.72
C VAL A 14 -5.47 1.26 -4.35
N PHE A 15 -5.73 1.70 -3.12
CA PHE A 15 -5.26 2.99 -2.63
C PHE A 15 -3.73 3.10 -2.70
N TRP A 16 -3.01 2.11 -2.13
CA TRP A 16 -1.54 2.11 -2.12
C TRP A 16 -0.95 1.98 -3.53
N ALA A 17 -1.55 1.17 -4.41
CA ALA A 17 -1.11 1.02 -5.80
C ALA A 17 -1.26 2.34 -6.58
N LYS A 18 -2.40 3.04 -6.43
CA LYS A 18 -2.63 4.35 -7.07
C LYS A 18 -1.66 5.40 -6.55
N TRP A 19 -1.43 5.43 -5.23
CA TRP A 19 -0.52 6.37 -4.60
C TRP A 19 0.92 6.16 -5.07
N LEU A 20 1.40 4.92 -5.06
CA LEU A 20 2.74 4.56 -5.56
C LEU A 20 2.89 4.86 -7.06
N GLY A 21 1.85 4.60 -7.85
CA GLY A 21 1.84 4.92 -9.28
C GLY A 21 2.02 6.42 -9.56
N ARG A 22 1.35 7.29 -8.80
CA ARG A 22 1.51 8.75 -8.94
C ARG A 22 2.94 9.22 -8.61
N LEU A 23 3.60 8.60 -7.64
CA LEU A 23 4.99 8.94 -7.31
C LEU A 23 5.98 8.55 -8.42
N LEU A 24 5.72 7.46 -9.13
CA LEU A 24 6.59 6.96 -10.19
C LEU A 24 6.36 7.64 -11.55
N GLN A 25 5.23 8.34 -11.73
CA GLN A 25 4.87 9.01 -12.98
C GLN A 25 5.72 10.25 -13.28
N VAL A 26 6.27 10.91 -12.26
CA VAL A 26 7.02 12.16 -12.45
C VAL A 26 8.50 11.89 -12.26
N VAL A 27 9.22 11.74 -13.36
CA VAL A 27 10.69 11.77 -13.33
C VAL A 27 11.12 13.24 -13.28
N PRO A 28 11.92 13.68 -12.29
CA PRO A 28 12.37 15.07 -12.22
C PRO A 28 13.17 15.46 -13.48
N ARG A 29 12.92 16.67 -14.01
CA ARG A 29 13.65 17.27 -15.15
C ARG A 29 15.16 16.99 -15.02
N PHE A 30 15.78 16.57 -16.12
CA PHE A 30 17.23 16.51 -16.26
C PHE A 30 17.86 17.83 -15.77
N GLY A 31 18.73 17.75 -14.76
CA GLY A 31 19.49 18.89 -14.24
C GLY A 31 19.42 19.09 -12.73
N ARG A 32 18.38 18.60 -12.03
CA ARG A 32 18.39 18.56 -10.55
C ARG A 32 19.18 17.36 -10.08
N LYS A 33 20.31 17.60 -9.40
CA LYS A 33 21.09 16.55 -8.74
C LYS A 33 20.18 15.86 -7.72
N ILE A 34 20.06 14.54 -7.83
CA ILE A 34 19.39 13.71 -6.82
C ILE A 34 20.05 14.04 -5.48
N GLU A 35 19.26 14.59 -4.55
CA GLU A 35 19.75 14.94 -3.24
C GLU A 35 20.16 13.65 -2.51
N LYS A 36 21.42 13.60 -2.09
CA LYS A 36 21.91 12.44 -1.35
C LYS A 36 21.31 12.52 0.04
N LEU A 37 20.50 11.52 0.39
CA LEU A 37 19.97 11.38 1.74
C LEU A 37 21.12 11.34 2.74
N SER A 38 21.00 12.12 3.82
CA SER A 38 21.96 12.09 4.91
C SER A 38 22.00 10.70 5.55
N LEU A 39 23.16 10.32 6.09
CA LEU A 39 23.35 9.01 6.73
C LEU A 39 22.35 8.78 7.87
N SER A 40 21.97 9.84 8.58
CA SER A 40 20.98 9.82 9.67
C SER A 40 19.57 9.46 9.21
N TYR A 41 19.22 9.74 7.94
CA TYR A 41 17.94 9.35 7.36
C TYR A 41 17.99 7.95 6.73
N SER A 42 19.13 7.60 6.10
CA SER A 42 19.28 6.32 5.41
C SER A 42 19.35 5.12 6.37
N ALA A 43 20.05 5.25 7.50
CA ALA A 43 20.20 4.18 8.48
C ALA A 43 18.87 3.64 9.05
N PRO A 44 17.95 4.48 9.58
CA PRO A 44 16.66 4.00 10.09
C PRO A 44 15.78 3.42 8.98
N LEU A 45 15.86 3.99 7.76
CA LEU A 45 15.05 3.54 6.63
C LEU A 45 15.45 2.13 6.17
N TRP A 46 16.76 1.86 6.09
CA TRP A 46 17.26 0.51 5.81
C TRP A 46 16.97 -0.48 6.93
N THR A 47 17.07 -0.06 8.20
CA THR A 47 16.68 -0.89 9.34
C THR A 47 15.21 -1.28 9.30
N LEU A 48 14.30 -0.33 9.02
CA LEU A 48 12.87 -0.61 8.90
C LEU A 48 12.59 -1.53 7.73
N PHE A 49 13.18 -1.25 6.57
CA PHE A 49 13.04 -2.09 5.38
C PHE A 49 13.49 -3.53 5.65
N ALA A 50 14.70 -3.72 6.18
CA ALA A 50 15.22 -5.04 6.52
C ALA A 50 14.38 -5.72 7.62
N GLY A 51 13.92 -4.95 8.61
CA GLY A 51 13.05 -5.42 9.67
C GLY A 51 11.74 -6.01 9.16
N ILE A 52 11.09 -5.36 8.19
CA ILE A 52 9.84 -5.86 7.59
C ILE A 52 10.04 -7.25 6.99
N PHE A 53 11.13 -7.48 6.26
CA PHE A 53 11.42 -8.80 5.70
C PHE A 53 11.84 -9.81 6.76
N ALA A 54 12.70 -9.42 7.71
CA ALA A 54 13.16 -10.31 8.78
C ALA A 54 12.01 -10.80 9.66
N PHE A 55 11.16 -9.88 10.13
CA PHE A 55 9.98 -10.22 10.92
C PHE A 55 8.90 -10.89 10.06
N GLY A 56 8.68 -10.44 8.82
CA GLY A 56 7.72 -11.04 7.90
C GLY A 56 8.02 -12.51 7.58
N ILE A 57 9.29 -12.85 7.29
CA ILE A 57 9.75 -14.23 7.07
C ILE A 57 9.86 -14.99 8.40
N GLY A 58 10.11 -14.28 9.49
CA GLY A 58 10.23 -14.82 10.86
C GLY A 58 8.93 -14.82 11.66
N VAL A 59 7.75 -14.65 11.05
CA VAL A 59 6.50 -14.52 11.82
C VAL A 59 6.19 -15.78 12.63
N ALA A 60 6.46 -16.98 12.10
CA ALA A 60 6.21 -18.23 12.83
C ALA A 60 7.04 -18.38 14.13
N PRO A 61 8.38 -18.24 14.13
CA PRO A 61 9.15 -18.28 15.37
C PRO A 61 8.84 -17.08 16.29
N MET A 62 8.48 -15.92 15.73
CA MET A 62 8.01 -14.79 16.54
C MET A 62 6.70 -15.12 17.27
N TYR A 63 5.77 -15.78 16.59
CA TYR A 63 4.48 -16.15 17.15
C TYR A 63 4.63 -17.13 18.32
N ASP A 64 5.40 -18.21 18.15
CA ASP A 64 5.51 -19.26 19.18
C ASP A 64 6.28 -18.78 20.42
N ASN A 65 7.32 -17.95 20.25
CA ASN A 65 8.14 -17.48 21.37
C ASN A 65 7.57 -16.27 22.11
N PHE A 66 6.87 -15.37 21.41
CA PHE A 66 6.41 -14.10 22.00
C PHE A 66 4.89 -13.98 22.05
N VAL A 67 4.19 -14.25 20.94
CA VAL A 67 2.74 -13.98 20.84
C VAL A 67 1.93 -15.03 21.61
N LYS A 68 2.32 -16.29 21.54
CA LYS A 68 1.64 -17.39 22.21
C LYS A 68 1.59 -17.22 23.73
N ALA A 69 2.66 -16.72 24.33
CA ALA A 69 2.71 -16.44 25.77
C ALA A 69 1.65 -15.39 26.18
N ALA A 70 1.39 -14.39 25.33
CA ALA A 70 0.37 -13.38 25.58
C ALA A 70 -1.06 -13.87 25.29
N VAL A 71 -1.23 -14.70 24.25
CA VAL A 71 -2.55 -15.14 23.75
C VAL A 71 -3.11 -16.34 24.50
N ASN A 72 -2.25 -17.20 25.08
CA ASN A 72 -2.67 -18.40 25.81
C ASN A 72 -3.64 -18.13 26.97
N ASN A 73 -3.66 -16.91 27.51
CA ASN A 73 -4.58 -16.52 28.59
C ASN A 73 -6.02 -16.27 28.09
N VAL A 74 -6.23 -16.09 26.78
CA VAL A 74 -7.52 -15.70 26.17
C VAL A 74 -8.07 -16.81 25.27
N VAL A 75 -7.21 -17.49 24.51
CA VAL A 75 -7.59 -18.64 23.67
C VAL A 75 -6.47 -19.67 23.72
N ALA A 76 -6.80 -20.92 24.08
CA ALA A 76 -5.87 -22.05 24.02
C ALA A 76 -5.63 -22.42 22.55
N VAL A 77 -4.71 -21.71 21.89
CA VAL A 77 -4.37 -21.95 20.49
C VAL A 77 -3.33 -23.07 20.43
N GLU A 78 -3.75 -24.26 20.00
CA GLU A 78 -2.81 -25.31 19.58
C GLU A 78 -2.04 -24.84 18.33
N ASN A 79 -0.80 -25.36 18.19
CA ASN A 79 0.32 -24.96 17.30
C ASN A 79 0.04 -24.95 15.76
N SER A 80 -1.16 -24.59 15.33
CA SER A 80 -1.64 -24.52 13.95
C SER A 80 -0.82 -23.58 13.07
N MET A 81 -0.31 -22.47 13.62
CA MET A 81 0.43 -21.47 12.83
C MET A 81 1.81 -21.95 12.38
N MET A 82 2.52 -22.76 13.19
CA MET A 82 3.80 -23.36 12.78
C MET A 82 3.62 -24.49 11.76
N GLN A 83 2.50 -25.22 11.83
CA GLN A 83 2.16 -26.27 10.88
C GLN A 83 1.79 -25.67 9.51
N GLY A 84 1.08 -24.52 9.48
CA GLY A 84 0.78 -23.79 8.25
C GLY A 84 2.00 -23.11 7.59
N TRP A 85 3.06 -22.85 8.36
CA TRP A 85 4.31 -22.22 7.89
C TRP A 85 5.32 -23.21 7.27
N ASN A 86 5.07 -24.52 7.31
CA ASN A 86 5.99 -25.55 6.78
C ASN A 86 7.42 -25.52 7.38
N ILE A 87 7.65 -24.96 8.59
CA ILE A 87 8.99 -24.98 9.25
C ILE A 87 9.27 -26.29 10.01
N ARG A 88 8.24 -27.07 10.35
CA ARG A 88 8.39 -28.50 10.64
C ARG A 88 7.52 -29.28 9.68
N LEU A 89 8.14 -30.04 8.79
CA LEU A 89 7.47 -31.15 8.12
C LEU A 89 7.16 -32.18 9.22
N PRO A 90 5.90 -32.37 9.64
CA PRO A 90 5.58 -33.56 10.40
C PRO A 90 5.78 -34.72 9.41
N GLY A 91 6.67 -35.66 9.71
CA GLY A 91 6.89 -36.84 8.85
C GLY A 91 5.60 -37.64 8.57
N ALA A 92 4.52 -37.39 9.32
CA ALA A 92 3.19 -37.94 9.09
C ALA A 92 2.37 -37.20 8.00
N ALA A 93 2.60 -35.90 7.77
CA ALA A 93 1.85 -35.13 6.76
C ALA A 93 2.45 -35.30 5.34
N THR A 94 3.74 -35.61 5.23
CA THR A 94 4.37 -36.02 3.96
C THR A 94 4.01 -37.44 3.55
N ALA A 95 3.75 -38.32 4.52
CA ALA A 95 3.32 -39.70 4.24
C ALA A 95 1.88 -39.77 3.71
N PHE A 96 0.96 -38.99 4.28
CA PHE A 96 -0.44 -38.97 3.83
C PHE A 96 -0.71 -38.14 2.56
N SER A 97 0.13 -37.13 2.26
CA SER A 97 -0.04 -36.28 1.07
C SER A 97 0.49 -36.96 -0.21
N ALA A 98 1.49 -37.83 -0.11
CA ALA A 98 2.06 -38.55 -1.26
C ALA A 98 1.15 -39.69 -1.77
N GLU A 99 0.34 -40.30 -0.89
CA GLU A 99 -0.46 -41.49 -1.24
C GLU A 99 -1.85 -41.20 -1.82
N ARG A 100 -2.40 -39.98 -1.64
CA ARG A 100 -3.77 -39.64 -2.10
C ARG A 100 -3.89 -38.44 -3.02
N GLY A 101 -2.79 -37.76 -3.37
CA GLY A 101 -2.83 -36.63 -4.32
C GLY A 101 -3.66 -35.43 -3.86
N ILE A 102 -3.96 -35.34 -2.56
CA ILE A 102 -4.64 -34.18 -1.96
C ILE A 102 -3.55 -33.34 -1.32
N GLU A 103 -3.13 -32.29 -2.03
CA GLU A 103 -2.30 -31.24 -1.43
C GLU A 103 -3.05 -30.66 -0.23
N LEU A 104 -2.34 -30.51 0.90
CA LEU A 104 -2.89 -29.90 2.10
C LEU A 104 -3.52 -28.54 1.77
N LEU A 105 -4.86 -28.50 1.68
CA LEU A 105 -5.62 -27.25 1.68
C LEU A 105 -5.32 -26.52 2.99
N GLY A 106 -4.42 -25.53 2.93
CA GLY A 106 -4.02 -24.72 4.08
C GLY A 106 -2.52 -24.64 4.35
N SER A 107 -1.65 -25.32 3.59
CA SER A 107 -0.21 -25.06 3.67
C SER A 107 0.12 -23.79 2.86
N TYR A 108 0.68 -22.77 3.51
CA TYR A 108 1.08 -21.53 2.85
C TYR A 108 2.61 -21.41 2.91
N PRO A 109 3.33 -21.85 1.87
CA PRO A 109 4.79 -21.78 1.84
C PRO A 109 5.23 -20.32 1.71
N VAL A 110 5.47 -19.67 2.86
CA VAL A 110 5.79 -18.24 2.96
C VAL A 110 7.05 -17.89 2.17
N LEU A 111 8.06 -18.77 2.14
CA LEU A 111 9.27 -18.56 1.34
C LEU A 111 8.95 -18.47 -0.16
N LEU A 112 8.05 -19.32 -0.66
CA LEU A 112 7.64 -19.28 -2.07
C LEU A 112 6.85 -17.99 -2.36
N LEU A 113 6.00 -17.54 -1.45
CA LEU A 113 5.30 -16.27 -1.58
C LEU A 113 6.28 -15.09 -1.70
N PHE A 114 7.23 -14.99 -0.78
CA PHE A 114 8.22 -13.90 -0.81
C PHE A 114 9.11 -13.97 -2.05
N ALA A 115 9.42 -15.17 -2.55
CA ALA A 115 10.15 -15.35 -3.81
C ALA A 115 9.33 -14.84 -5.01
N VAL A 116 8.04 -15.20 -5.11
CA VAL A 116 7.15 -14.71 -6.16
C VAL A 116 6.95 -13.20 -6.06
N PHE A 117 6.80 -12.67 -4.84
CA PHE A 117 6.71 -11.22 -4.60
C PHE A 117 7.98 -10.49 -5.06
N ALA A 118 9.17 -10.99 -4.68
CA ALA A 118 10.43 -10.42 -5.12
C ALA A 118 10.54 -10.43 -6.66
N LEU A 119 10.16 -11.53 -7.30
CA LEU A 119 10.14 -11.64 -8.76
C LEU A 119 9.17 -10.63 -9.38
N ALA A 120 7.96 -10.50 -8.83
CA ALA A 120 6.94 -9.57 -9.30
C ALA A 120 7.36 -8.10 -9.21
N VAL A 121 8.23 -7.73 -8.26
CA VAL A 121 8.79 -6.37 -8.13
C VAL A 121 10.02 -6.18 -9.02
N ILE A 122 10.95 -7.14 -9.06
CA ILE A 122 12.20 -7.04 -9.82
C ILE A 122 11.95 -7.07 -11.32
N LEU A 123 11.04 -7.93 -11.80
CA LEU A 123 10.75 -8.11 -13.22
C LEU A 123 10.33 -6.81 -13.92
N PRO A 124 9.33 -6.03 -13.46
CA PRO A 124 8.98 -4.76 -14.07
C PRO A 124 10.09 -3.73 -13.96
N LEU A 125 10.87 -3.70 -12.87
CA LEU A 125 11.99 -2.76 -12.72
C LEU A 125 13.13 -3.02 -13.72
N LEU A 126 13.36 -4.28 -14.12
CA LEU A 126 14.39 -4.63 -15.10
C LEU A 126 13.92 -4.45 -16.54
N ILE A 127 12.63 -4.72 -16.82
CA ILE A 127 12.09 -4.72 -18.19
C ILE A 127 11.53 -3.34 -18.58
N ILE A 128 10.87 -2.63 -17.65
CA ILE A 128 10.21 -1.35 -17.93
C ILE A 128 11.21 -0.22 -17.77
N LYS A 129 11.75 0.27 -18.89
CA LYS A 129 12.51 1.52 -18.91
C LYS A 129 11.54 2.68 -18.93
N LEU A 130 11.45 3.41 -17.82
CA LEU A 130 10.71 4.68 -17.79
C LEU A 130 11.43 5.67 -18.70
N LYS A 131 10.75 6.09 -19.77
CA LYS A 131 11.24 7.21 -20.57
C LYS A 131 10.97 8.50 -19.80
N PRO A 132 11.94 9.41 -19.69
CA PRO A 132 11.68 10.74 -19.14
C PRO A 132 10.65 11.40 -20.04
N GLU A 133 9.45 11.56 -19.51
CA GLU A 133 8.36 12.19 -20.24
C GLU A 133 8.52 13.70 -20.11
N GLU A 134 8.59 14.39 -21.24
CA GLU A 134 8.48 15.84 -21.25
C GLU A 134 7.07 16.20 -20.79
N LEU A 135 6.98 16.82 -19.60
CA LEU A 135 5.77 17.51 -19.19
C LEU A 135 5.51 18.61 -20.21
N ARG A 136 4.74 18.29 -21.25
CA ARG A 136 4.22 19.29 -22.17
C ARG A 136 3.18 20.09 -21.40
N PRO A 137 3.28 21.42 -21.37
CA PRO A 137 2.26 22.24 -20.74
C PRO A 137 0.91 21.88 -21.37
N VAL A 138 -0.11 21.77 -20.51
CA VAL A 138 -1.46 21.46 -20.98
C VAL A 138 -1.89 22.58 -21.93
N TYR A 139 -2.35 22.22 -23.12
CA TYR A 139 -2.84 23.21 -24.07
C TYR A 139 -4.13 23.85 -23.51
N MET A 140 -4.05 25.09 -23.05
CA MET A 140 -5.12 25.79 -22.31
C MET A 140 -6.16 26.49 -23.20
N CYS A 141 -6.19 26.21 -24.52
CA CYS A 141 -7.20 26.73 -25.46
C CYS A 141 -7.47 28.26 -25.40
N GLY A 142 -6.48 29.07 -25.03
CA GLY A 142 -6.65 30.52 -24.85
C GLY A 142 -5.32 31.26 -24.71
N GLU A 143 -5.42 32.56 -24.44
CA GLU A 143 -4.25 33.40 -24.13
C GLU A 143 -3.74 33.07 -22.72
N GLN A 144 -2.48 32.67 -22.64
CA GLN A 144 -1.83 32.36 -21.37
C GLN A 144 -1.54 33.67 -20.62
N ALA A 145 -1.96 33.74 -19.36
CA ALA A 145 -1.83 34.94 -18.54
C ALA A 145 -0.43 35.00 -17.89
N GLY A 146 0.63 35.00 -18.70
CA GLY A 146 2.01 35.05 -18.21
C GLY A 146 3.04 34.41 -19.14
N ASP A 147 4.20 34.06 -18.57
CA ASP A 147 5.29 33.37 -19.27
C ASP A 147 5.00 31.86 -19.45
N VAL A 148 5.80 31.17 -20.26
CA VAL A 148 5.60 29.78 -20.75
C VAL A 148 5.40 28.74 -19.63
N ASP A 149 5.89 29.02 -18.41
CA ASP A 149 5.80 28.15 -17.22
C ASP A 149 4.65 28.53 -16.24
N THR A 150 3.71 29.41 -16.64
CA THR A 150 2.58 29.82 -15.76
C THR A 150 1.32 29.00 -15.99
N ASP A 151 0.72 28.47 -14.91
CA ASP A 151 -0.53 27.68 -14.95
C ASP A 151 -1.80 28.56 -14.98
N GLU A 152 -1.69 29.81 -15.43
CA GLU A 152 -2.77 30.80 -15.44
C GLU A 152 -3.15 31.17 -16.88
N TRP A 153 -4.45 31.26 -17.16
CA TRP A 153 -4.98 31.63 -18.48
C TRP A 153 -6.16 32.60 -18.35
N TYR A 154 -6.42 33.37 -19.40
CA TYR A 154 -7.57 34.26 -19.46
C TYR A 154 -8.84 33.48 -19.78
N GLY A 155 -9.66 33.28 -18.75
CA GLY A 155 -10.95 32.61 -18.83
C GLY A 155 -12.08 33.53 -19.28
N ALA A 156 -13.31 33.19 -18.87
CA ALA A 156 -14.47 34.01 -19.19
C ALA A 156 -14.33 35.44 -18.62
N ALA A 157 -14.61 36.43 -19.47
CA ALA A 157 -14.54 37.87 -19.15
C ALA A 157 -13.14 38.37 -18.71
N ASP A 158 -12.07 37.88 -19.35
CA ASP A 158 -10.67 38.28 -19.09
C ASP A 158 -10.21 38.08 -17.64
N ASN A 159 -10.90 37.22 -16.88
CA ASN A 159 -10.46 36.86 -15.54
C ASN A 159 -9.36 35.81 -15.60
N LYS A 160 -8.30 36.01 -14.82
CA LYS A 160 -7.22 35.03 -14.66
C LYS A 160 -7.74 33.82 -13.90
N THR A 161 -7.74 32.66 -14.55
CA THR A 161 -8.15 31.39 -13.95
C THR A 161 -6.98 30.41 -13.99
N LYS A 162 -6.75 29.70 -12.87
CA LYS A 162 -5.73 28.65 -12.79
C LYS A 162 -6.20 27.38 -13.48
N LEU A 163 -5.26 26.63 -14.06
CA LEU A 163 -5.51 25.31 -14.61
C LEU A 163 -6.05 24.38 -13.52
N GLN A 164 -7.32 23.99 -13.64
CA GLN A 164 -7.95 23.00 -12.79
C GLN A 164 -8.16 21.72 -13.60
N LEU A 165 -7.37 20.68 -13.30
CA LEU A 165 -7.56 19.33 -13.83
C LEU A 165 -8.64 18.62 -13.00
N GLY A 166 -9.88 19.10 -13.11
CA GLY A 166 -11.01 18.63 -12.32
C GLY A 166 -12.34 18.76 -13.08
N GLY A 167 -13.33 17.97 -12.68
CA GLY A 167 -14.67 18.03 -13.28
C GLY A 167 -15.40 19.30 -12.86
N TYR A 168 -15.24 20.39 -13.62
CA TYR A 168 -15.93 21.67 -13.44
C TYR A 168 -17.45 21.50 -13.22
N TYR A 169 -18.04 20.49 -13.85
CA TYR A 169 -19.48 20.22 -13.80
C TYR A 169 -19.96 19.51 -12.52
N TYR A 170 -19.10 18.82 -11.77
CA TYR A 170 -19.50 18.00 -10.60
C TYR A 170 -18.90 18.47 -9.28
N GLU A 171 -18.15 19.57 -9.28
CA GLU A 171 -17.61 20.18 -8.07
C GLU A 171 -18.73 20.54 -7.06
N GLY A 172 -19.90 20.94 -7.56
CA GLY A 172 -21.08 21.16 -6.71
C GLY A 172 -21.66 19.89 -6.10
N ALA A 173 -21.61 18.73 -6.75
CA ALA A 173 -22.27 17.51 -6.24
C ALA A 173 -21.32 16.59 -5.46
N VAL A 174 -20.07 16.48 -5.90
CA VAL A 174 -19.06 15.55 -5.39
C VAL A 174 -17.72 16.27 -5.18
N GLY A 175 -17.75 17.59 -4.99
CA GLY A 175 -16.58 18.36 -4.63
C GLY A 175 -16.04 17.95 -3.26
N GLU A 176 -14.72 18.04 -3.13
CA GLU A 176 -13.99 17.73 -1.90
C GLU A 176 -14.54 18.51 -0.69
N GLU A 177 -14.97 19.76 -0.91
CA GLU A 177 -15.58 20.61 0.12
C GLU A 177 -16.89 20.04 0.70
N ARG A 178 -17.72 19.39 -0.11
CA ARG A 178 -18.98 18.79 0.36
C ARG A 178 -18.80 17.38 0.90
N LEU A 179 -17.84 16.62 0.39
CA LEU A 179 -17.63 15.24 0.80
C LEU A 179 -16.78 15.11 2.07
N ASN A 180 -15.79 15.99 2.25
CA ASN A 180 -14.88 15.97 3.41
C ASN A 180 -15.61 16.02 4.76
N PRO A 181 -16.60 16.91 5.00
CA PRO A 181 -17.30 16.97 6.29
C PRO A 181 -17.97 15.64 6.67
N TRP A 182 -18.60 14.96 5.71
CA TRP A 182 -19.25 13.67 5.92
C TRP A 182 -18.25 12.55 6.19
N ILE A 183 -17.19 12.47 5.38
CA ILE A 183 -16.13 11.46 5.55
C ILE A 183 -15.44 11.65 6.90
N TYR A 184 -15.09 12.88 7.28
CA TYR A 184 -14.46 13.16 8.56
C TYR A 184 -15.36 12.83 9.75
N THR A 185 -16.66 13.11 9.66
CA THR A 185 -17.61 12.77 10.72
C THR A 185 -17.72 11.26 10.90
N ILE A 186 -17.82 10.50 9.79
CA ILE A 186 -17.84 9.03 9.83
C ILE A 186 -16.53 8.48 10.39
N ALA A 187 -15.39 9.03 9.97
CA ALA A 187 -14.07 8.61 10.45
C ALA A 187 -13.89 8.86 11.96
N ILE A 188 -14.30 10.04 12.46
CA ILE A 188 -14.25 10.38 13.89
C ILE A 188 -15.18 9.45 14.68
N ALA A 189 -16.40 9.22 14.20
CA ALA A 189 -17.34 8.32 14.87
C ALA A 189 -16.80 6.89 14.97
N LEU A 190 -16.24 6.37 13.88
CA LEU A 190 -15.57 5.05 13.87
C LEU A 190 -14.39 4.99 14.84
N LEU A 191 -13.56 6.04 14.86
CA LEU A 191 -12.39 6.12 15.72
C LEU A 191 -12.80 6.14 17.21
N VAL A 192 -13.84 6.89 17.57
CA VAL A 192 -14.40 6.89 18.93
C VAL A 192 -14.94 5.52 19.31
N VAL A 193 -15.65 4.83 18.41
CA VAL A 193 -16.14 3.47 18.66
C VAL A 193 -14.98 2.49 18.88
N MET A 194 -13.91 2.58 18.08
CA MET A 194 -12.72 1.74 18.25
C MET A 194 -12.05 1.94 19.60
N PHE A 195 -11.89 3.19 20.06
CA PHE A 195 -11.35 3.45 21.40
C PHE A 195 -12.28 3.02 22.52
N ALA A 196 -13.59 3.26 22.40
CA ALA A 196 -14.56 2.84 23.40
C ALA A 196 -14.54 1.31 23.56
N VAL A 197 -14.52 0.56 22.45
CA VAL A 197 -14.44 -0.91 22.49
C VAL A 197 -13.08 -1.38 23.03
N GLY A 198 -11.99 -0.72 22.67
CA GLY A 198 -10.64 -1.06 23.15
C GLY A 198 -10.36 -0.72 24.63
N VAL A 199 -11.17 0.13 25.25
CA VAL A 199 -11.07 0.46 26.70
C VAL A 199 -12.03 -0.39 27.54
N ILE A 200 -13.11 -0.91 26.93
CA ILE A 200 -14.12 -1.74 27.60
C ILE A 200 -13.74 -3.24 27.59
N LEU A 201 -12.86 -3.67 26.68
CA LEU A 201 -12.22 -4.99 26.66
C LEU A 201 -10.91 -5.00 27.47
#